data_AF-B7RTX5-F1
#
_entry.id   AF-B7RTX5-F1
#
_cell.length_a   1.000
_cell.length_b   1.000
_cell.length_c   1.000
_cell.angle_alpha   90.00
_cell.angle_beta   90.00
_cell.angle_gamma   90.00
#
_symmetry.space_group_name_H-M   'P 1'
#
loop_
_entity.id
_entity.type
_entity.pdbx_description
1 polymer ?
#
loop_
_entity_poly.entity_id
_entity_poly.type
_entity_poly.pdbx_seq_one_letter_code
_entity_poly.pdbx_strand_id
1 'polypeptide(L)'
;MASISLTSTSIVSTAAVGDFADLIFTNAKIYTVDTSKPWAQAVAIKDGRFVYVGDNEGVEKWIGSKTEKVDLGGKFVLPGLVDSHTHPGMSAVYSEMTTMPFTDLTGMPYTSRQDTVAWLKKFSKENPDRTAIVAGSWRVADFGPEGPNKRELDEIVSDRPVILMEQWGHSQWKISSALLRQGRRRTWWC
;
A
#
# COMPACT_ATOMS: atom_id res chain seq x y z
N MET A 1 76.89 24.24 26.72
CA MET A 1 76.38 23.47 25.57
C MET A 1 75.26 22.59 26.07
N ALA A 2 74.02 22.81 25.64
CA ALA A 2 72.89 21.95 25.96
C ALA A 2 72.19 21.61 24.64
N SER A 3 72.30 20.36 24.20
CA SER A 3 71.65 19.86 22.99
C SER A 3 70.20 19.51 23.31
N ILE A 4 69.26 20.16 22.64
CA ILE A 4 67.85 19.81 22.67
C ILE A 4 67.60 18.81 21.53
N SER A 5 67.21 17.59 21.90
CA SER A 5 66.81 16.54 20.95
C SER A 5 65.33 16.76 20.57
N LEU A 6 65.06 16.95 19.28
CA LEU A 6 63.71 17.04 18.73
C LEU A 6 63.25 15.65 18.29
N THR A 7 62.32 15.05 19.03
CA THR A 7 61.62 13.84 18.60
C THR A 7 60.47 14.21 17.65
N SER A 8 60.61 13.81 16.39
CA SER A 8 59.56 13.94 15.38
C SER A 8 58.41 12.99 15.72
N THR A 9 57.28 13.55 16.11
CA THR A 9 56.04 12.79 16.30
C THR A 9 55.29 12.77 14.98
N SER A 10 55.26 11.63 14.30
CA SER A 10 54.45 11.43 13.10
C SER A 10 52.97 11.39 13.48
N ILE A 11 52.21 12.42 13.08
CA ILE A 11 50.76 12.42 13.19
C ILE A 11 50.24 11.46 12.13
N VAL A 12 49.71 10.31 12.55
CA VAL A 12 48.90 9.47 11.68
C VAL A 12 47.61 10.25 11.41
N SER A 13 47.51 10.80 10.20
CA SER A 13 46.27 11.38 9.69
C SER A 13 45.24 10.26 9.65
N THR A 14 44.31 10.25 10.60
CA THR A 14 43.07 9.51 10.45
C THR A 14 42.40 10.08 9.21
N ALA A 15 42.35 9.29 8.13
CA ALA A 15 41.59 9.63 6.94
C ALA A 15 40.25 10.20 7.38
N ALA A 16 39.90 11.38 6.86
CA ALA A 16 38.61 11.98 7.10
C ALA A 16 37.53 10.90 6.92
N VAL A 17 36.60 10.81 7.87
CA VAL A 17 35.36 10.04 7.68
C VAL A 17 34.68 10.70 6.49
N GLY A 18 35.00 10.23 5.28
CA GLY A 18 34.53 10.83 4.05
C GLY A 18 33.03 10.70 3.97
N ASP A 19 32.39 11.66 3.30
CA ASP A 19 30.98 11.64 2.95
C ASP A 19 30.67 10.57 1.90
N PHE A 20 31.11 9.34 2.13
CA PHE A 20 30.84 8.18 1.29
C PHE A 20 29.37 7.79 1.37
N ALA A 21 28.86 7.22 0.29
CA ALA A 21 27.49 6.75 0.20
C ALA A 21 27.30 5.43 0.95
N ASP A 22 26.07 5.19 1.42
CA ASP A 22 25.68 3.89 1.98
C ASP A 22 25.43 2.89 0.84
N LEU A 23 24.80 3.37 -0.25
CA LEU A 23 24.39 2.55 -1.38
C LEU A 23 24.65 3.27 -2.71
N ILE A 24 25.19 2.54 -3.68
CA ILE A 24 25.42 3.01 -5.05
C ILE A 24 24.79 2.03 -6.03
N PHE A 25 24.04 2.57 -6.99
CA PHE A 25 23.61 1.85 -8.18
C PHE A 25 24.40 2.33 -9.39
N THR A 26 24.97 1.40 -10.18
CA THR A 26 25.72 1.71 -11.41
C THR A 26 25.17 0.96 -12.61
N ASN A 27 25.65 1.32 -13.80
CA ASN A 27 25.35 0.66 -15.06
C ASN A 27 23.84 0.54 -15.28
N ALA A 28 23.15 1.68 -15.24
CA ALA A 28 21.70 1.76 -15.40
C ALA A 28 21.32 2.77 -16.48
N LYS A 29 20.05 2.72 -16.89
CA LYS A 29 19.40 3.80 -17.64
C LYS A 29 18.41 4.50 -16.72
N ILE A 30 18.90 5.50 -15.97
CA ILE A 30 18.10 6.21 -14.95
C ILE A 30 17.45 7.42 -15.58
N TYR A 31 16.12 7.48 -15.54
CA TYR A 31 15.35 8.67 -15.91
C TYR A 31 15.17 9.57 -14.69
N THR A 32 15.65 10.81 -14.75
CA THR A 32 15.69 11.73 -13.59
C THR A 32 14.48 12.66 -13.51
N VAL A 33 13.73 12.81 -14.61
CA VAL A 33 12.65 13.81 -14.78
C VAL A 33 13.16 15.27 -14.75
N ASP A 34 14.47 15.48 -14.64
CA ASP A 34 15.10 16.80 -14.79
C ASP A 34 15.28 17.10 -16.29
N THR A 35 14.67 18.16 -16.78
CA THR A 35 14.76 18.54 -18.21
C THR A 35 16.18 18.92 -18.65
N SER A 36 17.02 19.40 -17.72
CA SER A 36 18.41 19.76 -17.99
C SER A 36 19.34 18.55 -18.02
N LYS A 37 18.99 17.48 -17.31
CA LYS A 37 19.77 16.24 -17.22
C LYS A 37 18.85 15.02 -17.11
N PRO A 38 18.12 14.67 -18.18
CA PRO A 38 17.05 13.67 -18.13
C PRO A 38 17.55 12.24 -17.90
N TRP A 39 18.83 11.98 -18.15
CA TRP A 39 19.44 10.66 -18.09
C TRP A 39 20.65 10.64 -17.16
N ALA A 40 20.77 9.55 -16.40
CA ALA A 40 21.95 9.20 -15.62
C ALA A 40 22.25 7.70 -15.76
N GLN A 41 23.48 7.33 -15.41
CA GLN A 41 23.97 5.95 -15.43
C GLN A 41 24.20 5.37 -14.04
N ALA A 42 24.41 6.24 -13.04
CA ALA A 42 24.63 5.88 -11.67
C ALA A 42 24.03 6.89 -10.68
N VAL A 43 23.72 6.40 -9.48
CA VAL A 43 23.31 7.21 -8.32
C VAL A 43 24.06 6.76 -7.07
N ALA A 44 24.31 7.71 -6.16
CA ALA A 44 24.83 7.44 -4.82
C ALA A 44 23.84 7.96 -3.78
N ILE A 45 23.57 7.14 -2.76
CA ILE A 45 22.58 7.39 -1.73
C ILE A 45 23.26 7.36 -0.36
N LYS A 46 23.04 8.40 0.43
CA LYS A 46 23.47 8.51 1.83
C LYS A 46 22.28 8.93 2.68
N ASP A 47 22.02 8.23 3.78
CA ASP A 47 20.90 8.51 4.70
C ASP A 47 19.53 8.64 3.98
N GLY A 48 19.31 7.78 2.98
CA GLY A 48 18.08 7.77 2.17
C GLY A 48 17.94 8.94 1.18
N ARG A 49 19.00 9.73 0.95
CA ARG A 49 19.00 10.87 0.02
C ARG A 49 20.04 10.67 -1.08
N PHE A 50 19.71 11.11 -2.29
CA PHE A 50 20.67 11.14 -3.39
C PHE A 50 21.74 12.21 -3.11
N VAL A 51 23.00 11.77 -2.98
CA VAL A 51 24.18 12.65 -2.90
C VAL A 51 24.89 12.76 -4.25
N TYR A 52 24.56 11.88 -5.20
CA TYR A 52 25.02 11.96 -6.58
C TYR A 52 24.01 11.35 -7.55
N VAL A 53 23.86 11.98 -8.72
CA VAL A 53 23.11 11.48 -9.87
C VAL A 53 23.88 11.85 -11.15
N GLY A 54 24.42 10.87 -11.85
CA GLY A 54 25.30 11.14 -12.99
C GLY A 54 25.80 9.89 -13.70
N ASP A 55 27.02 9.98 -14.24
CA ASP A 55 27.68 8.89 -14.96
C ASP A 55 28.30 7.84 -14.00
N ASN A 56 28.71 6.71 -14.57
CA ASN A 56 29.38 5.63 -13.84
C ASN A 56 30.76 6.03 -13.30
N GLU A 57 31.44 7.00 -13.91
CA GLU A 57 32.78 7.40 -13.51
C GLU A 57 32.76 8.33 -12.29
N GLY A 58 31.88 9.34 -12.31
CA GLY A 58 31.77 10.34 -11.26
C GLY A 58 31.14 9.81 -9.97
N VAL A 59 30.53 8.62 -9.99
CA VAL A 59 30.01 7.96 -8.79
C VAL A 59 31.12 7.31 -7.95
N GLU A 60 32.27 6.96 -8.55
CA GLU A 60 33.33 6.21 -7.88
C GLU A 60 33.93 6.97 -6.69
N LYS A 61 33.94 8.31 -6.71
CA LYS A 61 34.42 9.15 -5.59
C LYS A 61 33.58 9.02 -4.32
N TRP A 62 32.37 8.45 -4.41
CA TRP A 62 31.46 8.25 -3.29
C TRP A 62 31.59 6.87 -2.66
N ILE A 63 32.48 6.01 -3.18
CA ILE A 63 32.71 4.66 -2.65
C ILE A 63 33.63 4.74 -1.44
N GLY A 64 33.13 4.25 -0.31
CA GLY A 64 33.88 4.00 0.92
C GLY A 64 33.91 2.53 1.29
N SER A 65 34.60 2.21 2.38
CA SER A 65 34.76 0.83 2.87
C SER A 65 33.46 0.15 3.30
N LYS A 66 32.38 0.91 3.50
CA LYS A 66 31.05 0.41 3.89
C LYS A 66 29.99 0.57 2.80
N THR A 67 30.35 1.13 1.64
CA THR A 67 29.39 1.37 0.58
C THR A 67 28.98 0.07 -0.09
N GLU A 68 27.69 -0.21 -0.14
CA GLU A 68 27.13 -1.27 -0.97
C GLU A 68 27.06 -0.78 -2.42
N LYS A 69 27.68 -1.51 -3.34
CA LYS A 69 27.64 -1.20 -4.78
C LYS A 69 26.87 -2.27 -5.51
N VAL A 70 25.86 -1.86 -6.29
CA VAL A 70 25.00 -2.74 -7.06
C VAL A 70 25.06 -2.35 -8.54
N ASP A 71 25.54 -3.29 -9.36
CA ASP A 71 25.49 -3.17 -10.82
C ASP A 71 24.09 -3.57 -11.32
N LEU A 72 23.40 -2.65 -12.01
CA LEU A 72 22.05 -2.87 -12.51
C LEU A 72 22.01 -3.48 -13.92
N GLY A 73 23.15 -3.75 -14.57
CA GLY A 73 23.21 -4.51 -15.81
C GLY A 73 22.50 -3.85 -17.00
N GLY A 74 22.52 -2.52 -17.07
CA GLY A 74 21.84 -1.72 -18.07
C GLY A 74 20.32 -1.56 -17.85
N LYS A 75 19.77 -2.03 -16.73
CA LYS A 75 18.33 -1.93 -16.43
C LYS A 75 17.87 -0.48 -16.34
N PHE A 76 16.59 -0.29 -16.64
CA PHE A 76 15.92 1.00 -16.54
C PHE A 76 15.51 1.30 -15.09
N VAL A 77 15.70 2.55 -14.67
CA VAL A 77 15.29 3.05 -13.36
C VAL A 77 14.45 4.31 -13.58
N LEU A 78 13.28 4.35 -12.94
CA LEU A 78 12.42 5.53 -12.88
C LEU A 78 12.23 5.96 -11.41
N PRO A 79 11.83 7.21 -11.15
CA PRO A 79 11.40 7.60 -9.82
C PRO A 79 10.23 6.73 -9.36
N GLY A 80 10.13 6.53 -8.05
CA GLY A 80 8.98 5.86 -7.45
C GLY A 80 7.69 6.56 -7.88
N LEU A 81 6.66 5.76 -8.20
CA LEU A 81 5.35 6.29 -8.52
C LEU A 81 4.72 6.90 -7.25
N VAL A 82 4.20 8.11 -7.37
CA VAL A 82 3.49 8.80 -6.30
C VAL A 82 2.04 8.92 -6.71
N ASP A 83 1.16 8.30 -5.93
CA ASP A 83 -0.27 8.47 -6.03
C ASP A 83 -0.70 9.62 -5.10
N SER A 84 -1.18 10.71 -5.69
CA SER A 84 -1.62 11.90 -4.95
C SER A 84 -3.00 11.76 -4.33
N HIS A 85 -3.78 10.76 -4.76
CA HIS A 85 -5.14 10.55 -4.28
C HIS A 85 -5.54 9.08 -4.39
N THR A 86 -5.49 8.39 -3.25
CA THR A 86 -5.89 7.00 -3.14
C THR A 86 -6.73 6.76 -1.90
N HIS A 87 -7.42 5.62 -1.86
CA HIS A 87 -8.23 5.18 -0.72
C HIS A 87 -7.73 3.81 -0.21
N PRO A 88 -6.57 3.74 0.48
CA PRO A 88 -5.95 2.46 0.85
C PRO A 88 -6.86 1.58 1.72
N GLY A 89 -7.66 2.21 2.60
CA GLY A 89 -8.66 1.51 3.41
C GLY A 89 -9.76 0.86 2.57
N MET A 90 -10.20 1.51 1.48
CA MET A 90 -11.16 0.90 0.55
C MET A 90 -10.51 -0.24 -0.22
N SER A 91 -9.26 -0.08 -0.70
CA SER A 91 -8.52 -1.15 -1.38
C SER A 91 -8.37 -2.39 -0.51
N ALA A 92 -8.06 -2.24 0.78
CA ALA A 92 -7.98 -3.34 1.73
C ALA A 92 -9.34 -4.01 1.97
N VAL A 93 -10.42 -3.24 2.03
CA VAL A 93 -11.79 -3.78 2.13
C VAL A 93 -12.14 -4.57 0.87
N TYR A 94 -11.85 -4.03 -0.32
CA TYR A 94 -12.13 -4.69 -1.59
C TYR A 94 -11.29 -5.96 -1.82
N SER A 95 -10.03 -6.01 -1.35
CA SER A 95 -9.19 -7.21 -1.50
C SER A 95 -9.69 -8.39 -0.68
N GLU A 96 -10.34 -8.12 0.45
CA GLU A 96 -10.93 -9.15 1.33
C GLU A 96 -12.42 -9.40 1.04
N MET A 97 -13.02 -8.57 0.17
CA MET A 97 -14.44 -8.64 -0.16
C MET A 97 -14.72 -9.90 -0.97
N THR A 98 -15.69 -10.68 -0.49
CA THR A 98 -16.20 -11.81 -1.28
C THR A 98 -17.13 -11.31 -2.37
N THR A 99 -16.74 -11.54 -3.63
CA THR A 99 -17.60 -11.28 -4.79
C THR A 99 -18.75 -12.30 -4.83
N MET A 100 -19.98 -11.81 -4.89
CA MET A 100 -21.18 -12.62 -5.06
C MET A 100 -21.19 -13.24 -6.47
N PRO A 101 -21.65 -14.48 -6.62
CA PRO A 101 -21.48 -15.25 -7.86
C PRO A 101 -22.29 -14.73 -9.05
N PHE A 102 -23.07 -13.68 -8.86
CA PHE A 102 -23.98 -13.10 -9.82
C PHE A 102 -23.62 -11.65 -10.18
N THR A 103 -22.37 -11.25 -9.89
CA THR A 103 -21.87 -9.88 -10.09
C THR A 103 -20.68 -9.85 -11.05
N ASP A 104 -20.56 -10.86 -11.91
CA ASP A 104 -19.63 -10.81 -13.02
C ASP A 104 -20.01 -9.66 -13.96
N LEU A 105 -19.02 -8.85 -14.30
CA LEU A 105 -19.16 -7.65 -15.15
C LEU A 105 -19.56 -8.00 -16.58
N THR A 106 -19.48 -9.28 -16.95
CA THR A 106 -19.89 -9.80 -18.26
C THR A 106 -21.18 -10.62 -18.16
N GLY A 107 -22.34 -9.96 -18.33
CA GLY A 107 -23.60 -10.65 -18.66
C GLY A 107 -24.54 -10.97 -17.49
N MET A 108 -24.71 -10.05 -16.54
CA MET A 108 -25.63 -10.14 -15.39
C MET A 108 -26.96 -10.89 -15.68
N PRO A 109 -27.17 -12.13 -15.19
CA PRO A 109 -28.51 -12.56 -14.86
C PRO A 109 -28.93 -11.75 -13.64
N TYR A 110 -29.87 -10.84 -13.84
CA TYR A 110 -30.39 -9.95 -12.82
C TYR A 110 -30.72 -10.72 -11.53
N THR A 111 -30.04 -10.36 -10.45
CA THR A 111 -30.41 -10.84 -9.11
C THR A 111 -31.64 -10.11 -8.62
N SER A 112 -32.34 -10.77 -7.70
CA SER A 112 -33.37 -10.18 -6.88
C SER A 112 -32.86 -9.94 -5.45
N ARG A 113 -33.64 -9.17 -4.68
CA ARG A 113 -33.47 -9.11 -3.22
C ARG A 113 -33.44 -10.51 -2.60
N GLN A 114 -34.28 -11.43 -3.08
CA GLN A 114 -34.35 -12.81 -2.60
C GLN A 114 -33.07 -13.58 -2.87
N ASP A 115 -32.44 -13.41 -4.03
CA ASP A 115 -31.18 -14.09 -4.37
C ASP A 115 -30.03 -13.60 -3.49
N THR A 116 -29.96 -12.29 -3.26
CA THR A 116 -28.97 -11.68 -2.36
C THR A 116 -29.10 -12.24 -0.94
N VAL A 117 -30.34 -12.30 -0.43
CA VAL A 117 -30.66 -12.84 0.91
C VAL A 117 -30.35 -14.34 1.00
N ALA A 118 -30.78 -15.13 0.01
CA ALA A 118 -30.54 -16.57 -0.04
C ALA A 118 -29.04 -16.89 -0.07
N TRP A 119 -28.27 -16.14 -0.86
CA TRP A 119 -26.82 -16.26 -0.91
C TRP A 119 -26.18 -15.92 0.43
N LEU A 120 -26.54 -14.78 1.06
CA LEU A 120 -25.98 -14.39 2.35
C LEU A 120 -26.24 -15.47 3.42
N LYS A 121 -27.45 -16.04 3.44
CA LYS A 121 -27.82 -17.11 4.36
C LYS A 121 -27.02 -18.39 4.14
N LYS A 122 -26.73 -18.74 2.88
CA LYS A 122 -25.88 -19.87 2.54
C LYS A 122 -24.42 -19.59 2.93
N PHE A 123 -23.90 -18.45 2.51
CA PHE A 123 -22.51 -18.04 2.72
C PHE A 123 -22.14 -17.96 4.20
N SER A 124 -23.01 -17.36 5.02
CA SER A 124 -22.79 -17.27 6.48
C SER A 124 -22.69 -18.63 7.16
N LYS A 125 -23.50 -19.61 6.75
CA LYS A 125 -23.46 -20.98 7.27
C LYS A 125 -22.23 -21.77 6.83
N GLU A 126 -21.80 -21.56 5.60
CA GLU A 126 -20.63 -22.23 5.02
C GLU A 126 -19.30 -21.63 5.52
N ASN A 127 -19.33 -20.42 6.09
CA ASN A 127 -18.16 -19.69 6.56
C ASN A 127 -18.29 -19.30 8.05
N PRO A 128 -18.50 -20.26 8.97
CA PRO A 128 -18.75 -19.96 10.39
C PRO A 128 -17.55 -19.33 11.10
N ASP A 129 -16.33 -19.46 10.57
CA ASP A 129 -15.11 -18.93 11.18
C ASP A 129 -14.79 -17.48 10.77
N ARG A 130 -15.48 -16.94 9.76
CA ARG A 130 -15.26 -15.54 9.34
C ARG A 130 -15.74 -14.60 10.44
N THR A 131 -14.84 -13.80 10.99
CA THR A 131 -15.15 -12.86 12.08
C THR A 131 -15.99 -11.66 11.63
N ALA A 132 -16.02 -11.38 10.32
CA ALA A 132 -16.91 -10.44 9.65
C ALA A 132 -17.20 -10.93 8.23
N ILE A 133 -18.38 -10.59 7.70
CA ILE A 133 -18.75 -10.81 6.31
C ILE A 133 -18.66 -9.47 5.58
N VAL A 134 -17.68 -9.36 4.70
CA VAL A 134 -17.55 -8.26 3.74
C VAL A 134 -17.77 -8.87 2.36
N ALA A 135 -18.88 -8.51 1.72
CA ALA A 135 -19.26 -9.08 0.43
C ALA A 135 -19.90 -8.04 -0.46
N GLY A 136 -19.99 -8.32 -1.75
CA GLY A 136 -20.61 -7.46 -2.74
C GLY A 136 -20.63 -8.18 -4.08
N SER A 137 -21.35 -7.74 -5.09
CA SER A 137 -22.06 -6.48 -5.17
C SER A 137 -23.58 -6.62 -5.32
N TRP A 138 -24.35 -6.08 -4.39
CA TRP A 138 -25.82 -6.00 -4.56
C TRP A 138 -26.21 -4.74 -5.36
N ARG A 139 -27.45 -4.66 -5.85
CA ARG A 139 -27.94 -3.52 -6.64
C ARG A 139 -29.05 -2.78 -5.91
N VAL A 140 -29.00 -1.45 -5.92
CA VAL A 140 -30.05 -0.61 -5.31
C VAL A 140 -31.42 -0.87 -5.94
N ALA A 141 -31.46 -1.10 -7.25
CA ALA A 141 -32.70 -1.33 -8.01
C ALA A 141 -33.51 -2.54 -7.51
N ASP A 142 -32.87 -3.52 -6.87
CA ASP A 142 -33.53 -4.76 -6.43
C ASP A 142 -34.34 -4.59 -5.14
N PHE A 143 -34.19 -3.44 -4.46
CA PHE A 143 -34.80 -3.17 -3.15
C PHE A 143 -35.92 -2.12 -3.18
N GLY A 144 -36.26 -1.60 -4.36
CA GLY A 144 -37.32 -0.59 -4.51
C GLY A 144 -36.99 0.74 -3.81
N PRO A 145 -37.96 1.68 -3.73
CA PRO A 145 -37.73 3.02 -3.20
C PRO A 145 -37.40 3.05 -1.70
N GLU A 146 -37.82 2.02 -0.96
CA GLU A 146 -37.54 1.89 0.48
C GLU A 146 -36.09 1.41 0.75
N GLY A 147 -35.43 0.85 -0.26
CA GLY A 147 -34.08 0.33 -0.14
C GLY A 147 -33.95 -0.89 0.80
N PRO A 148 -32.72 -1.39 0.99
CA PRO A 148 -32.48 -2.53 1.85
C PRO A 148 -32.70 -2.19 3.34
N ASN A 149 -33.36 -3.08 4.07
CA ASN A 149 -33.65 -2.89 5.49
C ASN A 149 -32.62 -3.61 6.36
N LYS A 150 -32.01 -2.92 7.32
CA LYS A 150 -31.06 -3.55 8.26
C LYS A 150 -31.61 -4.78 8.99
N ARG A 151 -32.92 -4.82 9.29
CA ARG A 151 -33.54 -5.91 10.06
C ARG A 151 -33.42 -7.25 9.35
N GLU A 152 -33.46 -7.24 8.03
CA GLU A 152 -33.28 -8.44 7.22
C GLU A 152 -31.85 -9.00 7.33
N LEU A 153 -30.82 -8.14 7.49
CA LEU A 153 -29.47 -8.63 7.84
C LEU A 153 -29.40 -9.18 9.26
N ASP A 154 -29.99 -8.46 10.23
CA ASP A 154 -30.02 -8.87 11.64
C ASP A 154 -30.67 -10.27 11.80
N GLU A 155 -31.67 -10.60 10.99
CA GLU A 155 -32.35 -11.91 10.99
C GLU A 155 -31.52 -13.04 10.35
N ILE A 156 -30.68 -12.74 9.37
CA ILE A 156 -29.86 -13.74 8.67
C ILE A 156 -28.56 -14.02 9.44
N VAL A 157 -27.89 -12.97 9.91
CA VAL A 157 -26.60 -13.03 10.58
C VAL A 157 -26.60 -12.06 11.76
N SER A 158 -26.82 -12.58 12.98
CA SER A 158 -26.88 -11.77 14.20
C SER A 158 -25.59 -11.85 15.05
N ASP A 159 -24.71 -12.79 14.73
CA ASP A 159 -23.55 -13.18 15.55
C ASP A 159 -22.24 -12.51 15.14
N ARG A 160 -22.22 -11.78 14.02
CA ARG A 160 -21.02 -11.11 13.48
C ARG A 160 -21.36 -9.92 12.57
N PRO A 161 -20.43 -8.97 12.36
CA PRO A 161 -20.62 -7.87 11.44
C PRO A 161 -20.85 -8.32 9.99
N VAL A 162 -21.79 -7.67 9.30
CA VAL A 162 -22.03 -7.81 7.87
C VAL A 162 -21.98 -6.45 7.20
N ILE A 163 -21.18 -6.34 6.14
CA ILE A 163 -21.09 -5.19 5.24
C ILE A 163 -21.28 -5.73 3.82
N LEU A 164 -22.37 -5.35 3.17
CA LEU A 164 -22.61 -5.63 1.76
C LEU A 164 -22.38 -4.37 0.93
N MET A 165 -21.40 -4.40 0.03
CA MET A 165 -21.09 -3.31 -0.88
C MET A 165 -22.03 -3.32 -2.09
N GLU A 166 -22.49 -2.15 -2.50
CA GLU A 166 -23.26 -1.95 -3.72
C GLU A 166 -22.36 -1.99 -4.97
N GLN A 167 -22.92 -2.39 -6.12
CA GLN A 167 -22.18 -2.60 -7.39
C GLN A 167 -21.32 -1.44 -7.90
N TRP A 168 -21.66 -0.20 -7.59
CA TRP A 168 -20.88 0.98 -7.98
C TRP A 168 -20.09 1.57 -6.80
N GLY A 169 -20.14 0.92 -5.63
CA GLY A 169 -19.44 1.35 -4.42
C GLY A 169 -20.03 2.62 -3.80
N HIS A 170 -21.21 3.05 -4.24
CA HIS A 170 -21.85 4.28 -3.75
C HIS A 170 -22.66 4.07 -2.47
N SER A 171 -22.93 2.81 -2.09
CA SER A 171 -23.76 2.48 -0.95
C SER A 171 -23.31 1.18 -0.30
N GLN A 172 -23.63 1.05 0.98
CA GLN A 172 -23.30 -0.13 1.77
C GLN A 172 -24.51 -0.51 2.61
N TRP A 173 -24.94 -1.77 2.49
CA TRP A 173 -25.96 -2.35 3.36
C TRP A 173 -25.28 -3.04 4.54
N LYS A 174 -25.42 -2.43 5.72
CA LYS A 174 -24.69 -2.83 6.92
C LYS A 174 -25.63 -3.26 8.02
N ILE A 175 -25.17 -4.19 8.84
CA ILE A 175 -25.81 -4.49 10.11
C ILE A 175 -25.61 -3.34 11.12
N SER A 176 -26.63 -3.07 11.95
CA SER A 176 -26.53 -2.05 12.99
C SER A 176 -25.87 -2.62 14.24
N SER A 177 -24.63 -2.23 14.51
CA SER A 177 -24.03 -2.04 15.85
C SER A 177 -24.12 -3.14 16.94
N ALA A 178 -24.71 -4.32 16.68
CA ALA A 178 -24.86 -5.39 17.68
C ALA A 178 -23.53 -6.03 18.14
N LEU A 179 -22.40 -5.68 17.49
CA LEU A 179 -21.04 -6.06 17.88
C LEU A 179 -20.06 -4.87 17.92
N LEU A 180 -20.50 -3.71 18.43
CA LEU A 180 -19.59 -2.95 19.29
C LEU A 180 -19.40 -3.80 20.56
N ARG A 181 -18.45 -4.75 20.53
CA ARG A 181 -18.29 -5.90 21.44
C ARG A 181 -18.37 -5.64 22.95
N GLN A 182 -18.37 -4.41 23.44
CA GLN A 182 -18.65 -4.06 24.83
C GLN A 182 -19.34 -2.69 24.86
N GLY A 183 -20.33 -2.55 25.75
CA GLY A 183 -21.36 -1.52 25.68
C GLY A 183 -20.87 -0.11 25.38
N ARG A 184 -21.43 0.50 24.32
CA ARG A 184 -21.71 1.93 24.27
C ARG A 184 -22.77 2.23 23.22
N ARG A 185 -23.95 2.64 23.70
CA ARG A 185 -24.95 3.37 22.90
C ARG A 185 -24.35 4.69 22.47
N ARG A 186 -24.37 5.01 21.17
CA ARG A 186 -24.93 6.26 20.58
C ARG A 186 -24.44 6.47 19.14
N THR A 187 -25.43 6.50 18.25
CA THR A 187 -25.59 7.38 17.07
C THR A 187 -24.33 7.96 16.44
N TRP A 188 -24.01 7.56 15.20
CA TRP A 188 -23.56 8.48 14.15
C TRP A 188 -23.99 7.94 12.77
N TRP A 189 -24.73 8.77 12.05
CA TRP A 189 -24.93 8.72 10.61
C TRP A 189 -23.80 9.54 9.94
N CYS A 190 -23.22 8.99 8.87
CA CYS A 190 -22.81 9.75 7.70
C CYS A 190 -23.37 8.98 6.50
#